data_AF-A0A960ZBG9-F1
#
_entry.id   AF-A0A960ZBG9-F1
#
_cell.length_a   1.000
_cell.length_b   1.000
_cell.length_c   1.000
_cell.angle_alpha   90.00
_cell.angle_beta   90.00
_cell.angle_gamma   90.00
#
_symmetry.space_group_name_H-M   'P 1'
#
loop_
_entity.id
_entity.type
_entity.pdbx_description
1 polymer ?
#
loop_
_entity_poly.entity_id
_entity_poly.type
_entity_poly.pdbx_seq_one_letter_code
_entity_poly.pdbx_strand_id
1 'polypeptide(L)'
;VADVFNASGDAYIENHRLSCEQRKAIEDIRNCRTANLGGHTTHCPTCGIIDISYNSCRNRNCPKCGFQKKIKWLYHRKKDVLPITYYHVVFTLPEELNPLFLFHPNQKLMYQIFFQSVAKTIELLAKTDKYFCGKPGMIATLHTWGQILSFHPHIHCILTGGGLDTSNNTWTFKDEFLFPIKVQTENTVSFHYKDYRDNKQKVMTLEHEEFIRRFLQHVVPSGFMRIRYYGILDCNFYNHRRLLSLQG
;
A
#
# COMPACT_ATOMS: atom_id res chain seq x y z
N VAL A 1 -12.09 -9.35 10.38
CA VAL A 1 -10.71 -9.02 10.84
C VAL A 1 -10.65 -8.74 12.33
N ALA A 2 -11.26 -7.66 12.85
CA ALA A 2 -11.30 -7.44 14.31
C ALA A 2 -11.99 -8.60 15.04
N ASP A 3 -13.00 -9.13 14.39
CA ASP A 3 -13.82 -10.31 14.69
C ASP A 3 -12.95 -11.59 14.79
N VAL A 4 -12.02 -11.77 13.85
CA VAL A 4 -11.03 -12.88 13.85
C VAL A 4 -10.05 -12.73 15.02
N PHE A 5 -9.60 -11.52 15.32
CA PHE A 5 -8.78 -11.26 16.51
C PHE A 5 -9.56 -11.35 17.82
N ASN A 6 -10.89 -11.20 17.82
CA ASN A 6 -11.73 -11.44 18.98
C ASN A 6 -12.03 -12.93 19.19
N ALA A 7 -12.11 -13.72 18.12
CA ALA A 7 -12.37 -15.16 18.18
C ALA A 7 -11.12 -16.00 18.50
N SER A 8 -9.94 -15.60 17.99
CA SER A 8 -8.71 -16.41 18.08
C SER A 8 -7.46 -15.63 18.46
N GLY A 9 -7.55 -14.31 18.68
CA GLY A 9 -6.38 -13.47 18.91
C GLY A 9 -5.65 -13.74 20.22
N ASP A 10 -6.37 -14.03 21.31
CA ASP A 10 -5.76 -14.27 22.63
C ASP A 10 -4.99 -15.59 22.65
N ALA A 11 -5.64 -16.70 22.23
CA ALA A 11 -4.98 -18.00 22.06
C ALA A 11 -3.76 -17.92 21.12
N TYR A 12 -3.82 -17.10 20.06
CA TYR A 12 -2.67 -16.87 19.18
C TYR A 12 -1.53 -16.13 19.89
N ILE A 13 -1.83 -15.11 20.73
CA ILE A 13 -0.84 -14.35 21.51
C ILE A 13 -0.16 -15.22 22.58
N GLU A 14 -0.88 -16.17 23.18
CA GLU A 14 -0.36 -17.09 24.18
C GLU A 14 0.61 -18.12 23.57
N ASN A 15 0.25 -18.68 22.40
CA ASN A 15 1.03 -19.73 21.75
C ASN A 15 2.19 -19.22 20.87
N HIS A 16 2.27 -17.90 20.57
CA HIS A 16 3.27 -17.35 19.64
C HIS A 16 4.05 -16.15 20.20
N ARG A 17 5.36 -16.13 19.94
CA ARG A 17 6.20 -14.95 20.20
C ARG A 17 5.93 -13.87 19.15
N LEU A 18 5.43 -12.72 19.60
CA LEU A 18 5.09 -11.56 18.78
C LEU A 18 5.97 -10.34 19.06
N SER A 19 6.19 -9.50 18.06
CA SER A 19 6.74 -8.15 18.27
C SER A 19 5.76 -7.25 19.01
N CYS A 20 6.25 -6.16 19.62
CA CYS A 20 5.38 -5.18 20.27
C CYS A 20 4.44 -4.47 19.28
N GLU A 21 4.87 -4.25 18.02
CA GLU A 21 3.99 -3.73 16.97
C GLU A 21 2.93 -4.73 16.52
N GLN A 22 3.24 -6.03 16.52
CA GLN A 22 2.29 -7.10 16.19
C GLN A 22 1.22 -7.22 17.27
N ARG A 23 1.61 -7.34 18.54
CA ARG A 23 0.66 -7.37 19.67
C ARG A 23 -0.20 -6.10 19.71
N LYS A 24 0.42 -4.92 19.60
CA LYS A 24 -0.30 -3.64 19.53
C LYS A 24 -1.24 -3.55 18.32
N ALA A 25 -0.88 -4.13 17.17
CA ALA A 25 -1.78 -4.14 16.01
C ALA A 25 -3.03 -4.99 16.27
N ILE A 26 -2.92 -6.12 16.98
CA ILE A 26 -4.08 -6.94 17.37
C ILE A 26 -4.99 -6.12 18.31
N GLU A 27 -4.45 -5.61 19.41
CA GLU A 27 -5.17 -4.81 20.42
C GLU A 27 -5.85 -3.56 19.82
N ASP A 28 -5.11 -2.76 19.04
CA ASP A 28 -5.65 -1.55 18.40
C ASP A 28 -6.75 -1.90 17.37
N ILE A 29 -6.69 -3.07 16.72
CA ILE A 29 -7.71 -3.47 15.73
C ILE A 29 -8.99 -3.99 16.41
N ARG A 30 -8.88 -4.79 17.49
CA ARG A 30 -10.02 -5.27 18.29
C ARG A 30 -10.85 -4.11 18.84
N ASN A 31 -10.18 -3.13 19.46
CA ASN A 31 -10.82 -1.95 20.07
C ASN A 31 -11.26 -0.87 19.05
N CYS A 32 -11.01 -1.05 17.73
CA CYS A 32 -11.26 0.03 16.78
C CYS A 32 -12.76 0.25 16.50
N ARG A 33 -13.26 1.45 16.85
CA ARG A 33 -14.67 1.86 16.80
C ARG A 33 -15.55 1.10 17.81
N THR A 34 -15.04 0.84 19.01
CA THR A 34 -15.82 0.34 20.16
C THR A 34 -15.78 1.34 21.33
N ALA A 35 -16.62 1.12 22.35
CA ALA A 35 -16.66 1.94 23.56
C ALA A 35 -15.31 2.01 24.31
N ASN A 36 -14.42 1.02 24.14
CA ASN A 36 -13.09 0.95 24.75
C ASN A 36 -12.17 2.14 24.39
N LEU A 37 -12.46 2.86 23.30
CA LEU A 37 -11.73 4.07 22.90
C LEU A 37 -12.50 5.37 23.19
N GLY A 38 -13.65 5.28 23.87
CA GLY A 38 -14.63 6.35 23.99
C GLY A 38 -15.31 6.70 22.66
N GLY A 39 -16.15 7.72 22.68
CA GLY A 39 -16.87 8.20 21.51
C GLY A 39 -17.50 9.57 21.74
N HIS A 40 -18.22 10.05 20.73
CA HIS A 40 -18.97 11.30 20.79
C HIS A 40 -20.45 11.02 20.55
N THR A 41 -21.30 11.64 21.36
CA THR A 41 -22.75 11.52 21.26
C THR A 41 -23.30 12.74 20.50
N THR A 42 -24.01 12.51 19.40
CA THR A 42 -24.62 13.57 18.58
C THR A 42 -26.14 13.50 18.74
N HIS A 43 -26.74 14.52 19.35
CA HIS A 43 -28.19 14.63 19.49
C HIS A 43 -28.77 15.55 18.40
N CYS A 44 -29.69 15.04 17.58
CA CYS A 44 -30.39 15.85 16.60
C CYS A 44 -31.52 16.66 17.27
N PRO A 45 -31.48 18.01 17.29
CA PRO A 45 -32.49 18.82 17.97
C PRO A 45 -33.88 18.73 17.33
N THR A 46 -33.97 18.33 16.06
CA THR A 46 -35.24 18.31 15.30
C THR A 46 -36.02 17.00 15.44
N CYS A 47 -35.34 15.87 15.65
CA CYS A 47 -35.98 14.55 15.70
C CYS A 47 -35.60 13.69 16.92
N GLY A 48 -34.80 14.23 17.86
CA GLY A 48 -34.41 13.54 19.09
C GLY A 48 -33.48 12.33 18.90
N ILE A 49 -33.09 12.00 17.67
CA ILE A 49 -32.18 10.88 17.39
C ILE A 49 -30.81 11.16 18.00
N ILE A 50 -30.31 10.18 18.74
CA ILE A 50 -28.98 10.16 19.36
C ILE A 50 -28.09 9.18 18.59
N ASP A 51 -27.07 9.69 17.89
CA ASP A 51 -25.98 8.89 17.31
C ASP A 51 -24.80 8.78 18.30
N ILE A 52 -24.13 7.62 18.32
CA ILE A 52 -22.93 7.38 19.14
C ILE A 52 -21.75 7.00 18.22
N SER A 53 -20.92 7.98 17.93
CA SER A 53 -19.77 7.86 17.04
C SER A 53 -18.49 7.52 17.83
N TYR A 54 -18.18 6.22 17.97
CA TYR A 54 -16.99 5.72 18.65
C TYR A 54 -15.66 6.08 17.98
N ASN A 55 -14.61 6.22 18.78
CA ASN A 55 -13.27 6.62 18.32
C ASN A 55 -12.54 5.54 17.50
N SER A 56 -11.69 6.00 16.58
CA SER A 56 -10.80 5.15 15.80
C SER A 56 -9.47 4.91 16.52
N CYS A 57 -8.89 3.71 16.48
CA CYS A 57 -7.57 3.43 17.06
C CYS A 57 -6.40 4.14 16.34
N ARG A 58 -6.65 4.70 15.15
CA ARG A 58 -5.68 5.40 14.28
C ARG A 58 -4.51 4.53 13.76
N ASN A 59 -4.32 3.30 14.25
CA ASN A 59 -3.23 2.38 13.89
C ASN A 59 -3.11 2.19 12.36
N ARG A 60 -1.86 2.19 11.88
CA ARG A 60 -1.47 2.11 10.46
C ARG A 60 -1.84 0.79 9.75
N ASN A 61 -2.12 -0.27 10.51
CA ASN A 61 -2.45 -1.60 10.00
C ASN A 61 -3.96 -1.91 10.13
N CYS A 62 -4.73 -1.08 10.84
CA CYS A 62 -6.16 -1.29 11.01
C CYS A 62 -6.93 -1.00 9.70
N PRO A 63 -7.68 -1.98 9.13
CA PRO A 63 -8.42 -1.76 7.89
C PRO A 63 -9.47 -0.64 7.99
N LYS A 64 -10.23 -0.57 9.11
CA LYS A 64 -11.23 0.48 9.37
C LYS A 64 -10.60 1.88 9.29
N CYS A 65 -9.41 2.07 9.90
CA CYS A 65 -8.67 3.34 9.87
C CYS A 65 -8.00 3.59 8.51
N GLY A 66 -7.44 2.54 7.90
CA GLY A 66 -6.75 2.58 6.62
C GLY A 66 -7.65 3.02 5.47
N PHE A 67 -8.91 2.55 5.44
CA PHE A 67 -9.89 2.95 4.44
C PHE A 67 -10.18 4.45 4.47
N GLN A 68 -10.50 5.03 5.64
CA GLN A 68 -10.76 6.46 5.78
C GLN A 68 -9.53 7.31 5.41
N LYS A 69 -8.31 6.86 5.75
CA LYS A 69 -7.05 7.49 5.32
C LYS A 69 -6.83 7.38 3.80
N LYS A 70 -7.15 6.23 3.18
CA LYS A 70 -7.07 6.00 1.73
C LYS A 70 -8.02 6.94 0.96
N ILE A 71 -9.26 7.10 1.40
CA ILE A 71 -10.23 8.01 0.75
C ILE A 71 -9.74 9.47 0.81
N LYS A 72 -9.26 9.95 1.97
CA LYS A 72 -8.68 11.29 2.08
C LYS A 72 -7.43 11.46 1.20
N TRP A 73 -6.53 10.48 1.18
CA TRP A 73 -5.35 10.48 0.31
C TRP A 73 -5.71 10.54 -1.18
N LEU A 74 -6.70 9.75 -1.62
CA LEU A 74 -7.22 9.79 -2.99
C LEU A 74 -7.79 11.16 -3.35
N TYR A 75 -8.55 11.79 -2.46
CA TYR A 75 -9.11 13.13 -2.69
C TYR A 75 -8.02 14.20 -2.86
N HIS A 76 -6.96 14.15 -2.04
CA HIS A 76 -5.81 15.05 -2.23
C HIS A 76 -5.08 14.75 -3.55
N ARG A 77 -4.72 13.48 -3.80
CA ARG A 77 -3.97 13.08 -4.99
C ARG A 77 -4.71 13.30 -6.31
N LYS A 78 -6.05 13.31 -6.32
CA LYS A 78 -6.83 13.65 -7.53
C LYS A 78 -6.49 15.04 -8.08
N LYS A 79 -5.97 15.96 -7.25
CA LYS A 79 -5.51 17.29 -7.69
C LYS A 79 -4.10 17.30 -8.32
N ASP A 80 -3.33 16.22 -8.13
CA ASP A 80 -1.94 16.06 -8.60
C ASP A 80 -1.82 15.11 -9.80
N VAL A 81 -2.95 14.56 -10.27
CA VAL A 81 -3.01 13.71 -11.48
C VAL A 81 -2.96 14.61 -12.71
N LEU A 82 -1.97 14.39 -13.56
CA LEU A 82 -1.85 15.04 -14.86
C LEU A 82 -2.80 14.36 -15.87
N PRO A 83 -3.32 15.08 -16.88
CA PRO A 83 -4.21 14.52 -17.90
C PRO A 83 -3.42 13.72 -18.95
N ILE A 84 -2.75 12.65 -18.51
CA ILE A 84 -1.83 11.83 -19.31
C ILE A 84 -2.07 10.34 -19.05
N THR A 85 -1.60 9.49 -19.96
CA THR A 85 -1.57 8.03 -19.76
C THR A 85 -0.73 7.67 -18.52
N TYR A 86 -1.14 6.64 -17.76
CA TYR A 86 -0.39 6.12 -16.62
C TYR A 86 -0.26 4.59 -16.71
N TYR A 87 0.90 4.07 -16.34
CA TYR A 87 1.23 2.64 -16.41
C TYR A 87 1.40 2.03 -15.03
N HIS A 88 0.94 0.80 -14.86
CA HIS A 88 1.02 0.05 -13.61
C HIS A 88 2.04 -1.08 -13.73
N VAL A 89 3.25 -0.83 -13.24
CA VAL A 89 4.35 -1.81 -13.22
C VAL A 89 4.46 -2.41 -11.83
N VAL A 90 4.72 -3.72 -11.73
CA VAL A 90 4.87 -4.40 -10.43
C VAL A 90 6.24 -5.07 -10.37
N PHE A 91 7.00 -4.75 -9.33
CA PHE A 91 8.29 -5.36 -9.05
C PHE A 91 8.13 -6.31 -7.87
N THR A 92 8.37 -7.60 -8.07
CA THR A 92 8.31 -8.64 -7.05
C THR A 92 9.72 -8.99 -6.57
N LEU A 93 9.88 -9.21 -5.27
CA LEU A 93 11.11 -9.75 -4.68
C LEU A 93 11.21 -11.25 -5.00
N PRO A 94 12.36 -11.75 -5.51
CA PRO A 94 12.61 -13.18 -5.68
C PRO A 94 12.43 -13.94 -4.35
N GLU A 95 11.80 -15.13 -4.41
CA GLU A 95 11.36 -15.84 -3.19
C GLU A 95 12.54 -16.37 -2.35
N GLU A 96 13.70 -16.56 -2.99
CA GLU A 96 14.98 -16.90 -2.36
C GLU A 96 15.45 -15.82 -1.37
N LEU A 97 15.01 -14.57 -1.55
CA LEU A 97 15.32 -13.44 -0.66
C LEU A 97 14.27 -13.24 0.45
N ASN A 98 13.16 -13.98 0.44
CA ASN A 98 12.13 -13.88 1.48
C ASN A 98 12.66 -14.15 2.91
N PRO A 99 13.51 -15.15 3.17
CA PRO A 99 14.08 -15.37 4.50
C PRO A 99 14.91 -14.16 4.98
N LEU A 100 15.69 -13.55 4.09
CA LEU A 100 16.48 -12.37 4.41
C LEU A 100 15.58 -11.17 4.76
N PHE A 101 14.49 -10.95 4.02
CA PHE A 101 13.56 -9.84 4.30
C PHE A 101 12.68 -10.08 5.54
N LEU A 102 12.40 -11.34 5.90
CA LEU A 102 11.66 -11.71 7.12
C LEU A 102 12.52 -11.62 8.37
N PHE A 103 13.70 -12.25 8.37
CA PHE A 103 14.48 -12.50 9.59
C PHE A 103 15.59 -11.47 9.85
N HIS A 104 15.92 -10.59 8.90
CA HIS A 104 16.91 -9.55 9.13
C HIS A 104 16.43 -8.54 10.20
N PRO A 105 17.22 -8.26 11.27
CA PRO A 105 16.76 -7.45 12.41
C PRO A 105 16.43 -6.00 12.03
N ASN A 106 16.98 -5.50 10.91
CA ASN A 106 16.61 -4.21 10.33
C ASN A 106 15.84 -4.42 9.01
N GLN A 107 14.58 -4.89 9.11
CA GLN A 107 13.68 -5.01 7.95
C GLN A 107 13.47 -3.65 7.24
N LYS A 108 13.51 -2.52 7.97
CA LYS A 108 13.40 -1.16 7.42
C LYS A 108 14.49 -0.89 6.37
N LEU A 109 15.73 -1.34 6.61
CA LEU A 109 16.81 -1.27 5.64
C LEU A 109 16.54 -2.16 4.41
N MET A 110 16.11 -3.41 4.61
CA MET A 110 15.80 -4.32 3.50
C MET A 110 14.75 -3.75 2.54
N TYR A 111 13.61 -3.30 3.07
CA TYR A 111 12.58 -2.66 2.26
C TYR A 111 13.05 -1.33 1.65
N GLN A 112 13.95 -0.59 2.30
CA GLN A 112 14.54 0.63 1.73
C GLN A 112 15.45 0.33 0.54
N ILE A 113 16.26 -0.72 0.60
CA ILE A 113 17.09 -1.20 -0.51
C ILE A 113 16.20 -1.65 -1.68
N PHE A 114 15.14 -2.42 -1.42
CA PHE A 114 14.21 -2.86 -2.47
C PHE A 114 13.57 -1.67 -3.22
N PHE A 115 13.10 -0.65 -2.49
CA PHE A 115 12.62 0.60 -3.07
C PHE A 115 13.69 1.36 -3.89
N GLN A 116 14.96 1.33 -3.46
CA GLN A 116 16.07 1.97 -4.19
C GLN A 116 16.41 1.20 -5.48
N SER A 117 16.42 -0.13 -5.46
CA SER A 117 16.62 -0.95 -6.65
C SER A 117 15.54 -0.71 -7.69
N VAL A 118 14.26 -0.74 -7.28
CA VAL A 118 13.12 -0.46 -8.18
C VAL A 118 13.22 0.93 -8.82
N ALA A 119 13.54 1.97 -8.03
CA ALA A 119 13.72 3.32 -8.56
C ALA A 119 14.89 3.40 -9.56
N LYS A 120 16.04 2.76 -9.27
CA LYS A 120 17.19 2.70 -10.18
C LYS A 120 16.87 1.95 -11.48
N THR A 121 16.15 0.83 -11.43
CA THR A 121 15.76 0.08 -12.63
C THR A 121 14.88 0.91 -13.55
N ILE A 122 13.91 1.65 -13.00
CA ILE A 122 13.03 2.53 -13.78
C ILE A 122 13.81 3.72 -14.36
N GLU A 123 14.71 4.33 -13.58
CA GLU A 123 15.56 5.42 -14.06
C GLU A 123 16.50 4.97 -15.18
N LEU A 124 17.05 3.75 -15.11
CA LEU A 124 17.89 3.17 -16.17
C LEU A 124 17.09 2.91 -17.46
N LEU A 125 15.89 2.32 -17.35
CA LEU A 125 15.03 2.06 -18.51
C LEU A 125 14.57 3.36 -19.18
N ALA A 126 14.20 4.39 -18.39
CA ALA A 126 13.80 5.71 -18.89
C ALA A 126 14.97 6.62 -19.35
N LYS A 127 16.19 6.08 -19.39
CA LYS A 127 17.38 6.67 -20.03
C LYS A 127 17.79 5.95 -21.32
N THR A 128 17.01 4.97 -21.79
CA THR A 128 17.26 4.24 -23.04
C THR A 128 16.14 4.49 -24.04
N ASP A 129 16.50 5.04 -25.21
CA ASP A 129 15.57 5.58 -26.22
C ASP A 129 14.50 4.59 -26.70
N LYS A 130 14.80 3.29 -26.62
CA LYS A 130 13.84 2.21 -26.89
C LYS A 130 12.54 2.37 -26.10
N TYR A 131 12.62 2.81 -24.85
CA TYR A 131 11.46 3.01 -24.00
C TYR A 131 11.03 4.47 -23.99
N PHE A 132 11.88 5.38 -23.51
CA PHE A 132 11.54 6.79 -23.35
C PHE A 132 12.78 7.66 -23.10
N CYS A 133 12.73 8.95 -23.48
CA CYS A 133 13.79 9.93 -23.27
C CYS A 133 13.33 10.99 -22.25
N GLY A 134 13.56 10.75 -20.96
CA GLY A 134 13.26 11.72 -19.89
C GLY A 134 12.85 11.10 -18.55
N LYS A 135 12.88 11.89 -17.48
CA LYS A 135 12.63 11.44 -16.10
C LYS A 135 11.12 11.26 -15.83
N PRO A 136 10.62 10.02 -15.59
CA PRO A 136 9.20 9.79 -15.34
C PRO A 136 8.82 10.17 -13.90
N GLY A 137 7.51 10.35 -13.68
CA GLY A 137 6.93 10.45 -12.35
C GLY A 137 6.51 9.07 -11.85
N MET A 138 6.82 8.75 -10.60
CA MET A 138 6.44 7.48 -9.98
C MET A 138 5.80 7.66 -8.61
N ILE A 139 4.67 6.98 -8.39
CA ILE A 139 4.15 6.65 -7.06
C ILE A 139 4.40 5.16 -6.81
N ALA A 140 5.27 4.84 -5.85
CA ALA A 140 5.66 3.48 -5.52
C ALA A 140 5.04 3.04 -4.18
N THR A 141 4.33 1.92 -4.16
CA THR A 141 3.63 1.39 -2.98
C THR A 141 4.06 -0.04 -2.69
N LEU A 142 4.66 -0.26 -1.51
CA LEU A 142 5.05 -1.59 -1.03
C LEU A 142 3.85 -2.33 -0.42
N HIS A 143 3.58 -3.51 -0.98
CA HIS A 143 2.84 -4.60 -0.33
C HIS A 143 3.83 -5.69 0.11
N THR A 144 3.48 -6.45 1.15
CA THR A 144 4.27 -7.60 1.60
C THR A 144 3.50 -8.92 1.60
N TRP A 145 2.19 -8.89 1.39
CA TRP A 145 1.34 -10.06 1.12
C TRP A 145 1.25 -10.33 -0.38
N GLY A 146 1.27 -11.60 -0.79
CA GLY A 146 0.70 -12.01 -2.08
C GLY A 146 -0.83 -12.00 -2.03
N GLN A 147 -1.51 -12.29 -3.15
CA GLN A 147 -2.97 -12.49 -3.11
C GLN A 147 -3.37 -13.62 -2.14
N ILE A 148 -2.54 -14.67 -2.04
CA ILE A 148 -2.70 -15.78 -1.09
C ILE A 148 -2.27 -15.46 0.35
N LEU A 149 -1.98 -14.19 0.67
CA LEU A 149 -1.38 -13.74 1.93
C LEU A 149 -0.02 -14.39 2.28
N SER A 150 0.65 -15.06 1.32
CA SER A 150 2.05 -15.46 1.51
C SER A 150 2.93 -14.23 1.68
N PHE A 151 4.06 -14.36 2.38
CA PHE A 151 5.09 -13.33 2.32
C PHE A 151 5.66 -13.25 0.90
N HIS A 152 5.31 -12.18 0.19
CA HIS A 152 5.63 -11.97 -1.21
C HIS A 152 5.78 -10.47 -1.45
N PRO A 153 6.92 -9.86 -1.03
CA PRO A 153 7.15 -8.43 -1.12
C PRO A 153 7.12 -7.96 -2.56
N HIS A 154 6.24 -7.01 -2.85
CA HIS A 154 6.15 -6.41 -4.17
C HIS A 154 5.82 -4.91 -4.09
N ILE A 155 6.40 -4.14 -5.01
CA ILE A 155 6.20 -2.71 -5.13
C ILE A 155 5.38 -2.45 -6.38
N HIS A 156 4.15 -1.98 -6.19
CA HIS A 156 3.34 -1.42 -7.26
C HIS A 156 3.81 -0.01 -7.58
N CYS A 157 4.19 0.22 -8.83
CA CYS A 157 4.62 1.51 -9.35
C CYS A 157 3.56 2.03 -10.31
N ILE A 158 2.95 3.17 -9.98
CA ILE A 158 2.16 3.95 -10.94
C ILE A 158 3.13 4.95 -11.58
N LEU A 159 3.39 4.77 -12.87
CA LEU A 159 4.30 5.57 -13.68
C LEU A 159 3.53 6.50 -14.62
N THR A 160 4.05 7.68 -14.88
CA THR A 160 3.56 8.55 -15.96
C THR A 160 3.93 7.97 -17.33
N GLY A 161 3.02 8.03 -18.31
CA GLY A 161 3.24 7.62 -19.71
C GLY A 161 4.02 8.63 -20.53
N GLY A 162 5.09 9.13 -19.92
CA GLY A 162 5.82 10.32 -20.31
C GLY A 162 6.66 10.81 -19.15
N GLY A 163 7.40 11.89 -19.36
CA GLY A 163 8.37 12.40 -18.41
C GLY A 163 9.02 13.68 -18.91
N LEU A 164 9.91 14.22 -18.08
CA LEU A 164 10.62 15.46 -18.41
C LEU A 164 12.01 15.14 -18.94
N ASP A 165 12.31 15.55 -20.17
CA ASP A 165 13.70 15.68 -20.59
C ASP A 165 14.35 16.82 -19.80
N THR A 166 15.34 16.48 -18.97
CA THR A 166 16.06 17.45 -18.14
C THR A 166 17.11 18.26 -18.90
N SER A 167 17.40 17.92 -20.16
CA SER A 167 18.31 18.69 -21.03
C SER A 167 17.59 19.83 -21.75
N ASN A 168 16.41 19.55 -22.35
CA ASN A 168 15.63 20.54 -23.09
C ASN A 168 14.43 21.11 -22.30
N ASN A 169 14.15 20.63 -21.09
CA ASN A 169 12.94 20.93 -20.28
C ASN A 169 11.61 20.63 -21.01
N THR A 170 11.65 19.83 -22.08
CA THR A 170 10.50 19.42 -22.86
C THR A 170 9.80 18.21 -22.25
N TRP A 171 8.48 18.19 -22.35
CA TRP A 171 7.70 16.99 -22.07
C TRP A 171 7.64 16.12 -23.31
N THR A 172 7.92 14.84 -23.10
CA THR A 172 7.73 13.78 -24.08
C THR A 172 6.64 12.83 -23.56
N PHE A 173 5.90 12.19 -24.48
CA PHE A 173 4.76 11.30 -24.19
C PHE A 173 4.88 10.03 -25.02
N LYS A 174 4.28 8.91 -24.55
CA LYS A 174 4.24 7.65 -25.31
C LYS A 174 3.09 6.76 -24.83
N ASP A 175 2.19 6.40 -25.75
CA ASP A 175 0.89 5.78 -25.45
C ASP A 175 0.88 4.24 -25.35
N GLU A 176 2.04 3.58 -25.54
CA GLU A 176 2.14 2.12 -25.49
C GLU A 176 3.01 1.61 -24.32
N PHE A 177 2.36 1.08 -23.27
CA PHE A 177 2.94 0.22 -22.22
C PHE A 177 1.82 -0.56 -21.46
N LEU A 178 2.17 -1.53 -20.60
CA LEU A 178 1.27 -2.62 -20.15
C LEU A 178 1.09 -2.66 -18.59
N PHE A 179 0.15 -3.38 -17.93
CA PHE A 179 -0.95 -4.30 -18.33
C PHE A 179 -2.10 -4.29 -17.25
N PRO A 180 -3.32 -4.85 -17.49
CA PRO A 180 -4.48 -4.71 -16.58
C PRO A 180 -4.83 -5.91 -15.64
N ILE A 181 -5.64 -5.67 -14.58
CA ILE A 181 -6.06 -6.62 -13.51
C ILE A 181 -7.51 -6.35 -13.02
N LYS A 182 -8.28 -7.38 -12.55
CA LYS A 182 -9.53 -7.26 -11.71
C LYS A 182 -9.85 -8.51 -10.84
N VAL A 183 -10.86 -8.45 -9.94
CA VAL A 183 -10.74 -8.87 -8.50
C VAL A 183 -12.08 -9.27 -7.77
N GLN A 184 -11.99 -10.02 -6.63
CA GLN A 184 -12.97 -10.27 -5.50
C GLN A 184 -14.24 -11.13 -5.75
N THR A 185 -14.93 -11.80 -4.78
CA THR A 185 -14.64 -12.41 -3.43
C THR A 185 -15.54 -13.70 -3.25
N GLU A 186 -15.87 -14.40 -2.15
CA GLU A 186 -16.06 -14.14 -0.69
C GLU A 186 -16.20 -15.47 0.14
N ASN A 187 -16.33 -15.38 1.48
CA ASN A 187 -17.00 -16.30 2.44
C ASN A 187 -16.34 -17.55 3.11
N THR A 188 -15.04 -17.81 2.94
CA THR A 188 -14.19 -18.10 4.13
C THR A 188 -13.30 -16.87 4.34
N VAL A 189 -12.02 -16.98 4.73
CA VAL A 189 -11.04 -15.99 4.19
C VAL A 189 -10.67 -16.37 2.76
N SER A 190 -11.71 -16.43 1.93
CA SER A 190 -11.70 -16.71 0.50
C SER A 190 -11.44 -15.42 -0.27
N PHE A 191 -10.21 -14.96 -0.25
CA PHE A 191 -9.76 -14.05 -1.30
C PHE A 191 -9.65 -14.83 -2.62
N HIS A 192 -9.88 -14.13 -3.74
CA HIS A 192 -9.55 -14.66 -5.05
C HIS A 192 -8.08 -14.36 -5.33
N TYR A 193 -7.30 -15.41 -5.56
CA TYR A 193 -6.02 -15.27 -6.22
C TYR A 193 -6.18 -15.60 -7.69
N LYS A 194 -5.44 -14.91 -8.56
CA LYS A 194 -5.36 -15.27 -9.97
C LYS A 194 -4.22 -16.27 -10.10
N ASP A 195 -4.53 -17.49 -10.54
CA ASP A 195 -3.49 -18.45 -10.85
C ASP A 195 -2.88 -18.08 -12.21
N TYR A 196 -1.65 -17.59 -12.20
CA TYR A 196 -0.97 -17.13 -13.41
C TYR A 196 -0.57 -18.28 -14.35
N ARG A 197 -0.63 -19.54 -13.91
CA ARG A 197 -0.42 -20.73 -14.77
C ARG A 197 -1.67 -21.04 -15.60
N ASP A 198 -2.84 -20.90 -14.98
CA ASP A 198 -4.13 -21.26 -15.59
C ASP A 198 -4.90 -20.05 -16.15
N ASN A 199 -4.44 -18.83 -15.82
CA ASN A 199 -5.09 -17.53 -16.01
C ASN A 199 -6.46 -17.36 -15.29
N LYS A 200 -6.97 -18.41 -14.64
CA LYS A 200 -8.24 -18.47 -13.90
C LYS A 200 -8.14 -17.82 -12.52
N GLN A 201 -9.23 -17.23 -12.05
CA GLN A 201 -9.39 -16.94 -10.62
C GLN A 201 -9.63 -18.26 -9.87
N LYS A 202 -8.90 -18.46 -8.77
CA LYS A 202 -9.07 -19.58 -7.85
C LYS A 202 -9.33 -19.02 -6.46
N VAL A 203 -10.22 -19.68 -5.73
CA VAL A 203 -10.53 -19.38 -4.33
C VAL A 203 -9.60 -20.22 -3.46
N MET A 204 -8.93 -19.60 -2.49
CA MET A 204 -8.17 -20.34 -1.47
C MET A 204 -8.74 -20.03 -0.09
N THR A 205 -9.24 -21.06 0.59
CA THR A 205 -9.63 -21.01 2.00
C THR A 205 -8.38 -21.03 2.89
N LEU A 206 -8.38 -20.23 3.95
CA LEU A 206 -7.40 -20.29 5.03
C LEU A 206 -8.10 -20.40 6.38
N GLU A 207 -7.48 -21.15 7.28
CA GLU A 207 -7.86 -21.16 8.69
C GLU A 207 -7.53 -19.85 9.40
N HIS A 208 -8.23 -19.61 10.52
CA HIS A 208 -8.15 -18.36 11.27
C HIS A 208 -6.74 -18.08 11.81
N GLU A 209 -6.05 -19.09 12.33
CA GLU A 209 -4.66 -18.95 12.80
C GLU A 209 -3.68 -18.67 11.66
N GLU A 210 -3.87 -19.32 10.51
CA GLU A 210 -3.01 -19.13 9.34
C GLU A 210 -3.24 -17.77 8.68
N PHE A 211 -4.48 -17.25 8.72
CA PHE A 211 -4.77 -15.86 8.39
C PHE A 211 -4.09 -14.88 9.35
N ILE A 212 -4.14 -15.12 10.68
CA ILE A 212 -3.48 -14.27 11.68
C ILE A 212 -1.96 -14.28 11.46
N ARG A 213 -1.34 -15.48 11.35
CA ARG A 213 0.09 -15.66 11.12
C ARG A 213 0.55 -14.90 9.89
N ARG A 214 -0.15 -15.07 8.76
CA ARG A 214 0.12 -14.35 7.52
C ARG A 214 -0.05 -12.84 7.73
N PHE A 215 -1.22 -12.36 8.18
CA PHE A 215 -1.48 -10.93 8.41
C PHE A 215 -0.38 -10.22 9.23
N LEU A 216 0.15 -10.90 10.26
CA LEU A 216 1.20 -10.35 11.13
C LEU A 216 2.59 -10.30 10.48
N GLN A 217 2.88 -11.06 9.42
CA GLN A 217 4.08 -10.87 8.57
C GLN A 217 4.07 -9.53 7.81
N HIS A 218 2.91 -8.86 7.77
CA HIS A 218 2.72 -7.62 7.01
C HIS A 218 2.62 -6.36 7.89
N VAL A 219 2.73 -6.53 9.21
CA VAL A 219 2.99 -5.45 10.18
C VAL A 219 4.41 -4.94 9.97
N VAL A 220 4.57 -3.94 9.10
CA VAL A 220 5.88 -3.33 8.83
C VAL A 220 6.37 -2.50 10.03
N PRO A 221 7.69 -2.36 10.24
CA PRO A 221 8.25 -1.63 11.38
C PRO A 221 7.70 -0.21 11.59
N SER A 222 7.78 0.25 12.84
CA SER A 222 7.38 1.61 13.20
C SER A 222 8.08 2.67 12.34
N GLY A 223 7.36 3.74 12.01
CA GLY A 223 7.85 4.83 11.14
C GLY A 223 8.09 4.49 9.66
N PHE A 224 7.97 3.22 9.22
CA PHE A 224 8.28 2.88 7.82
C PHE A 224 7.25 3.45 6.80
N MET A 225 7.69 4.26 5.84
CA MET A 225 6.87 4.78 4.74
C MET A 225 6.60 3.70 3.67
N ARG A 226 5.37 3.18 3.60
CA ARG A 226 4.92 2.19 2.57
C ARG A 226 4.63 2.80 1.20
N ILE A 227 4.34 4.10 1.13
CA ILE A 227 4.13 4.84 -0.13
C ILE A 227 5.28 5.84 -0.26
N ARG A 228 5.87 5.94 -1.45
CA ARG A 228 6.96 6.85 -1.79
C ARG A 228 6.71 7.48 -3.15
N TYR A 229 7.24 8.68 -3.35
CA TYR A 229 7.15 9.42 -4.61
C TYR A 229 8.56 9.62 -5.16
N TYR A 230 8.69 9.57 -6.48
CA TYR A 230 9.98 9.68 -7.17
C TYR A 230 9.82 10.45 -8.48
N GLY A 231 10.95 11.00 -8.97
CA GLY A 231 10.99 11.78 -10.20
C GLY A 231 10.18 13.07 -10.07
N ILE A 232 9.38 13.39 -11.09
CA ILE A 232 8.58 14.64 -11.11
C ILE A 232 7.46 14.70 -10.06
N LEU A 233 7.17 13.60 -9.35
CA LEU A 233 6.17 13.54 -8.27
C LEU A 233 6.80 13.65 -6.86
N ASP A 234 8.12 13.75 -6.77
CA ASP A 234 8.83 14.07 -5.52
C ASP A 234 8.46 15.49 -5.06
N CYS A 235 8.22 15.70 -3.76
CA CYS A 235 7.86 17.02 -3.23
C CYS A 235 8.95 18.08 -3.45
N ASN A 236 10.22 17.67 -3.50
CA ASN A 236 11.34 18.55 -3.82
C ASN A 236 11.29 19.04 -5.28
N PHE A 237 10.75 18.21 -6.19
CA PHE A 237 10.59 18.57 -7.60
C PHE A 237 9.30 19.38 -7.84
N TYR A 238 8.20 18.97 -7.21
CA TYR A 238 6.88 19.60 -7.33
C TYR A 238 6.92 21.09 -6.93
N ASN A 239 7.59 21.43 -5.83
CA ASN A 239 7.72 22.82 -5.37
C ASN A 239 8.44 23.72 -6.38
N HIS A 240 9.45 23.19 -7.09
CA HIS A 240 10.23 23.97 -8.07
C HIS A 240 9.37 24.46 -9.26
N ARG A 241 8.32 23.73 -9.63
CA ARG A 241 7.47 24.09 -10.78
C ARG A 241 6.38 25.11 -10.50
N ARG A 242 6.04 25.37 -9.22
CA ARG A 242 5.10 26.47 -8.88
C ARG A 242 5.67 27.86 -9.21
N LEU A 243 6.99 27.98 -9.41
CA LEU A 243 7.66 29.17 -9.92
C LEU A 243 7.61 29.27 -11.47
N LEU A 244 7.57 28.13 -12.16
CA LEU A 244 7.55 28.06 -13.64
C LEU A 244 6.13 28.16 -14.21
N SER A 245 5.10 27.76 -13.46
CA SER A 245 3.69 27.92 -13.84
C SER A 245 3.10 29.30 -13.51
N LEU A 246 3.93 30.34 -13.52
CA LEU A 246 3.56 31.75 -13.26
C LEU A 246 4.23 32.71 -14.27
N GLN A 247 4.75 32.18 -15.38
CA GLN A 247 5.36 32.95 -16.48
C GLN A 247 4.86 32.49 -17.86
N GLY A 248 3.57 32.18 -17.95
CA GLY A 248 2.82 31.86 -19.17
C GLY A 248 1.36 32.19 -18.98
#